data_AF-A0AA87AKJ4-F1
#
_entry.id   AF-A0AA87AKJ4-F1
#
_cell.length_a   1.000
_cell.length_b   1.000
_cell.length_c   1.000
_cell.angle_alpha   90.00
_cell.angle_beta   90.00
_cell.angle_gamma   90.00
#
_symmetry.space_group_name_H-M   'P 1'
#
loop_
_entity.id
_entity.type
_entity.pdbx_description
1 polymer ?
#
loop_
_entity_poly.entity_id
_entity_poly.type
_entity_poly.pdbx_seq_one_letter_code
_entity_poly.pdbx_strand_id
1 'polypeptide(L)'
;MKNKFISGLLQILGIMIVGAIIGYSVGKIAGDSLSRVGAPNIILLLIAGVIAFILQVIVHEAGHLVFGLLSGYKFISFRVFDFKIIKDENGKLKIRYERLPGTGGQCLMRAPEYVEGKFKYKLYLLGGVIFNIVFSIVSWLILPSYYTLLFALIGFTLAFLNLIPMGFNDGMTFYHASKDETTRFVLYLQLEYVYYQSIGKNLLIEKTEVVEKINSLEITNTNYLTDSLEFIKLDGLEYFFEFEALYNESRKLYIEREDLLPVYKVELMALLVKLISLVNPEDELLEELMNDKSLKVRLKQKNPQTKNILATYEWGIKFDDEKAMILIEEARKLKNKAPNLYVQNIEMKYCNYLENKILK
;
A
#
# COMPACT_ATOMS: atom_id res chain seq x y z
N MET A 1 -35.44 -1.58 -3.87
CA MET A 1 -34.68 -2.56 -4.69
C MET A 1 -34.81 -2.31 -6.20
N LYS A 2 -36.02 -2.12 -6.76
CA LYS A 2 -36.25 -1.85 -8.20
C LYS A 2 -35.44 -0.68 -8.79
N ASN A 3 -35.31 0.43 -8.06
CA ASN A 3 -34.57 1.61 -8.53
C ASN A 3 -33.04 1.40 -8.59
N LYS A 4 -32.46 0.60 -7.68
CA LYS A 4 -31.02 0.26 -7.70
C LYS A 4 -30.68 -0.69 -8.86
N PHE A 5 -31.61 -1.56 -9.23
CA PHE A 5 -31.46 -2.48 -10.37
C PHE A 5 -31.52 -1.72 -11.71
N ILE A 6 -32.48 -0.81 -11.86
CA ILE A 6 -32.63 0.04 -13.05
C ILE A 6 -31.42 0.99 -13.19
N SER A 7 -30.95 1.59 -12.09
CA SER A 7 -29.74 2.43 -12.13
C SER A 7 -28.50 1.63 -12.52
N GLY A 8 -28.36 0.39 -12.03
CA GLY A 8 -27.27 -0.51 -12.42
C GLY A 8 -27.32 -0.87 -13.90
N LEU A 9 -28.50 -1.17 -14.44
CA LEU A 9 -28.69 -1.44 -15.88
C LEU A 9 -28.34 -0.23 -16.74
N LEU A 10 -28.78 0.97 -16.35
CA LEU A 10 -28.44 2.21 -17.06
C LEU A 10 -26.94 2.51 -17.05
N GLN A 11 -26.26 2.23 -15.93
CA GLN A 11 -24.80 2.35 -15.85
C GLN A 11 -24.09 1.37 -16.78
N ILE A 12 -24.51 0.10 -16.80
CA ILE A 12 -23.97 -0.91 -17.73
C ILE A 12 -24.19 -0.48 -19.19
N LEU A 13 -25.39 -0.03 -19.52
CA LEU A 13 -25.72 0.45 -20.86
C LEU A 13 -24.85 1.65 -21.25
N GLY A 14 -24.64 2.60 -20.34
CA GLY A 14 -23.75 3.74 -20.54
C GLY A 14 -22.31 3.32 -20.83
N ILE A 15 -21.76 2.39 -20.04
CA ILE A 15 -20.41 1.84 -20.24
C ILE A 15 -20.31 1.14 -21.60
N MET A 16 -21.33 0.37 -21.98
CA MET A 16 -21.37 -0.32 -23.28
C MET A 16 -21.37 0.67 -24.46
N ILE A 17 -22.20 1.72 -24.40
CA ILE A 17 -22.27 2.74 -25.46
C ILE A 17 -20.93 3.46 -25.60
N VAL A 18 -20.34 3.90 -24.49
CA VAL A 18 -19.03 4.56 -24.49
C VAL A 18 -17.95 3.61 -25.02
N GLY A 19 -17.94 2.36 -24.56
CA GLY A 19 -17.01 1.33 -25.03
C GLY A 19 -17.15 1.06 -26.53
N ALA A 20 -18.37 1.02 -27.07
CA ALA A 20 -18.62 0.84 -28.50
C ALA A 20 -18.13 2.04 -29.33
N ILE A 21 -18.38 3.27 -28.87
CA ILE A 21 -17.93 4.50 -29.54
C ILE A 21 -16.39 4.56 -29.56
N ILE A 22 -15.74 4.29 -28.43
CA ILE A 22 -14.28 4.26 -28.33
C ILE A 22 -13.73 3.14 -29.21
N GLY A 23 -14.28 1.93 -29.11
CA GLY A 23 -13.85 0.78 -29.90
C GLY A 23 -13.96 1.00 -31.41
N TYR A 24 -15.08 1.57 -31.87
CA TYR A 24 -15.26 1.94 -33.28
C TYR A 24 -14.24 2.99 -33.73
N SER A 25 -14.04 4.04 -32.92
CA SER A 25 -13.10 5.12 -33.25
C SER A 25 -11.66 4.63 -33.31
N VAL A 26 -11.24 3.83 -32.32
CA VAL A 26 -9.93 3.17 -32.29
C VAL A 26 -9.78 2.22 -33.47
N GLY A 27 -10.80 1.42 -33.78
CA GLY A 27 -10.80 0.50 -34.92
C GLY A 27 -10.64 1.22 -36.26
N LYS A 28 -11.30 2.37 -36.45
CA LYS A 28 -11.16 3.19 -37.65
C LYS A 28 -9.75 3.80 -37.79
N ILE A 29 -9.23 4.38 -36.71
CA ILE A 29 -7.90 5.01 -36.70
C ILE A 29 -6.79 3.97 -36.87
N ALA A 30 -6.90 2.86 -36.16
CA ALA A 30 -5.91 1.79 -36.20
C ALA A 30 -6.00 0.96 -37.47
N GLY A 31 -7.20 0.73 -38.02
CA GLY A 31 -7.43 -0.13 -39.17
C GLY A 31 -6.64 0.28 -40.41
N ASP A 32 -6.63 1.58 -40.73
CA ASP A 32 -5.88 2.11 -41.88
C ASP A 32 -4.36 1.92 -41.73
N SER A 33 -3.85 2.00 -40.49
CA SER A 33 -2.43 1.80 -40.19
C SER A 33 -2.08 0.32 -40.14
N LEU A 34 -2.94 -0.50 -39.53
CA LEU A 34 -2.74 -1.93 -39.34
C LEU A 34 -2.89 -2.73 -40.64
N SER A 35 -3.73 -2.27 -41.58
CA SER A 35 -3.87 -2.92 -42.90
C SER A 35 -2.57 -2.91 -43.71
N ARG A 36 -1.61 -2.05 -43.35
CA ARG A 36 -0.29 -1.92 -44.00
C ARG A 36 0.79 -2.80 -43.38
N VAL A 37 0.49 -3.50 -42.28
CA VAL A 37 1.43 -4.38 -41.58
C VAL A 37 0.90 -5.82 -41.56
N GLY A 38 1.81 -6.80 -41.56
CA GLY A 38 1.45 -8.21 -41.53
C GLY A 38 0.70 -8.57 -40.24
N ALA A 39 -0.20 -9.55 -40.33
CA ALA A 39 -0.93 -10.07 -39.17
C ALA A 39 0.04 -10.57 -38.10
N PRO A 40 -0.23 -10.33 -36.80
CA PRO A 40 0.67 -10.72 -35.74
C PRO A 40 0.59 -12.23 -35.49
N ASN A 41 1.72 -12.85 -35.17
CA ASN A 41 1.69 -14.20 -34.62
C ASN A 41 1.05 -14.14 -33.22
N ILE A 42 0.03 -14.98 -32.98
CA ILE A 42 -0.75 -14.97 -31.73
C ILE A 42 0.10 -15.25 -30.50
N ILE A 43 1.08 -16.17 -30.59
CA ILE A 43 1.98 -16.50 -29.48
C ILE A 43 2.85 -15.28 -29.15
N LEU A 44 3.42 -14.64 -30.17
CA LEU A 44 4.21 -13.43 -29.99
C LEU A 44 3.38 -12.27 -29.43
N LEU A 45 2.10 -12.16 -29.82
CA LEU A 45 1.21 -11.13 -29.31
C LEU A 45 0.90 -11.32 -27.82
N LEU A 46 0.70 -12.56 -27.37
CA LEU A 46 0.49 -12.89 -25.95
C LEU A 46 1.75 -12.59 -25.12
N ILE A 47 2.93 -12.99 -25.61
CA ILE A 47 4.22 -12.68 -24.97
C ILE A 47 4.42 -11.16 -24.89
N ALA A 48 4.15 -10.45 -25.99
CA ALA A 48 4.23 -9.00 -26.03
C ALA A 48 3.24 -8.34 -25.08
N GLY A 49 2.05 -8.91 -24.87
CA GLY A 49 1.07 -8.40 -23.90
C GLY A 49 1.60 -8.42 -22.45
N VAL A 50 2.24 -9.53 -22.05
CA VAL A 50 2.87 -9.63 -20.72
C VAL A 50 4.01 -8.62 -20.58
N ILE A 51 4.89 -8.53 -21.58
CA ILE A 51 6.01 -7.58 -21.58
C ILE A 51 5.47 -6.14 -21.54
N ALA A 52 4.48 -5.82 -22.36
CA ALA A 52 3.87 -4.49 -22.42
C ALA A 52 3.22 -4.10 -21.10
N PHE A 53 2.57 -5.04 -20.40
CA PHE A 53 2.02 -4.81 -19.07
C PHE A 53 3.12 -4.43 -18.07
N ILE A 54 4.20 -5.21 -18.01
CA ILE A 54 5.34 -4.92 -17.12
C ILE A 54 5.96 -3.56 -17.45
N LEU A 55 6.16 -3.26 -18.74
CA LEU A 55 6.70 -1.98 -19.18
C LEU A 55 5.78 -0.80 -18.84
N GLN A 56 4.46 -0.95 -18.99
CA GLN A 56 3.52 0.11 -18.64
C GLN A 56 3.45 0.36 -17.12
N VAL A 57 3.64 -0.68 -16.29
CA VAL A 57 3.82 -0.50 -14.84
C VAL A 57 5.11 0.28 -14.56
N ILE A 58 6.24 -0.06 -15.20
CA ILE A 58 7.49 0.71 -15.06
C ILE A 58 7.30 2.17 -15.46
N VAL A 59 6.64 2.42 -16.60
CA VAL A 59 6.34 3.76 -17.11
C VAL A 59 5.46 4.53 -16.13
N HIS A 60 4.45 3.88 -15.54
CA HIS A 60 3.58 4.47 -14.55
C HIS A 60 4.38 4.92 -13.31
N GLU A 61 5.13 4.00 -12.69
CA GLU A 61 5.93 4.33 -11.51
C GLU A 61 7.01 5.38 -11.82
N ALA A 62 7.58 5.36 -13.02
CA ALA A 62 8.53 6.38 -13.48
C ALA A 62 7.88 7.77 -13.59
N GLY A 63 6.59 7.83 -13.91
CA GLY A 63 5.81 9.07 -13.90
C GLY A 63 5.75 9.69 -12.50
N HIS A 64 5.42 8.91 -11.48
CA HIS A 64 5.47 9.38 -10.07
C HIS A 64 6.87 9.87 -9.70
N LEU A 65 7.91 9.13 -10.09
CA LEU A 65 9.29 9.51 -9.83
C LEU A 65 9.65 10.86 -10.45
N VAL A 66 9.42 11.03 -11.75
CA VAL A 66 9.77 12.25 -12.47
C VAL A 66 9.00 13.45 -11.93
N PHE A 67 7.68 13.33 -11.78
CA PHE A 67 6.85 14.43 -11.30
C PHE A 67 7.02 14.71 -9.80
N GLY A 68 7.36 13.70 -9.00
CA GLY A 68 7.77 13.88 -7.62
C GLY A 68 9.06 14.68 -7.52
N LEU A 69 10.10 14.32 -8.29
CA LEU A 69 11.37 15.07 -8.32
C LEU A 69 11.15 16.53 -8.76
N LEU A 70 10.34 16.75 -9.81
CA LEU A 70 9.97 18.10 -10.26
C LEU A 70 9.20 18.89 -9.20
N SER A 71 8.47 18.20 -8.33
CA SER A 71 7.73 18.80 -7.21
C SER A 71 8.59 18.98 -5.95
N GLY A 72 9.87 18.60 -5.98
CA GLY A 72 10.82 18.72 -4.87
C GLY A 72 10.85 17.53 -3.91
N TYR A 73 10.23 16.40 -4.28
CA TYR A 73 10.26 15.18 -3.49
C TYR A 73 11.62 14.51 -3.60
N LYS A 74 11.99 13.73 -2.58
CA LYS A 74 13.24 12.95 -2.55
C LYS A 74 12.93 11.47 -2.74
N PHE A 75 13.68 10.82 -3.61
CA PHE A 75 13.53 9.38 -3.88
C PHE A 75 13.83 8.52 -2.63
N ILE A 76 12.97 7.54 -2.35
CA ILE A 76 13.18 6.52 -1.29
C ILE A 76 13.36 5.14 -1.93
N SER A 77 12.35 4.68 -2.68
CA SER A 77 12.39 3.38 -3.34
C SER A 77 11.52 3.31 -4.58
N PHE A 78 11.88 2.41 -5.49
CA PHE A 78 11.15 2.09 -6.70
C PHE A 78 10.95 0.58 -6.77
N ARG A 79 9.73 0.09 -6.89
CA ARG A 79 9.43 -1.33 -6.96
C ARG A 79 8.60 -1.65 -8.19
N VAL A 80 8.92 -2.78 -8.81
CA VAL A 80 8.08 -3.41 -9.82
C VAL A 80 8.02 -4.90 -9.50
N PHE A 81 6.83 -5.38 -9.15
CA PHE A 81 6.60 -6.69 -8.55
C PHE A 81 7.56 -6.95 -7.37
N ASP A 82 8.37 -8.00 -7.44
CA ASP A 82 9.29 -8.38 -6.36
C ASP A 82 10.65 -7.66 -6.43
N PHE A 83 10.91 -6.90 -7.49
CA PHE A 83 12.17 -6.17 -7.65
C PHE A 83 12.05 -4.76 -7.08
N LYS A 84 12.83 -4.46 -6.04
CA LYS A 84 12.85 -3.17 -5.37
C LYS A 84 14.22 -2.54 -5.44
N ILE A 85 14.29 -1.31 -5.93
CA ILE A 85 15.44 -0.43 -5.87
C ILE A 85 15.25 0.48 -4.66
N ILE A 86 16.21 0.50 -3.74
CA ILE A 86 16.20 1.37 -2.56
C ILE A 86 17.47 2.20 -2.51
N LYS A 87 17.41 3.37 -1.87
CA LYS A 87 18.61 4.14 -1.51
C LYS A 87 19.11 3.67 -0.14
N ASP A 88 20.38 3.28 -0.05
CA ASP A 88 20.99 2.91 1.22
C ASP A 88 21.43 4.12 2.05
N GLU A 89 21.89 3.89 3.27
CA GLU A 89 22.32 4.91 4.23
C GLU A 89 23.44 5.83 3.68
N ASN A 90 24.25 5.31 2.75
CA ASN A 90 25.32 6.07 2.08
C ASN A 90 24.86 6.74 0.79
N GLY A 91 23.57 6.67 0.49
CA GLY A 91 22.96 7.23 -0.70
C GLY A 91 23.16 6.41 -1.98
N LYS A 92 23.69 5.19 -1.91
CA LYS A 92 23.87 4.30 -3.07
C LYS A 92 22.59 3.53 -3.36
N LEU A 93 22.30 3.31 -4.64
CA LEU A 93 21.17 2.48 -5.05
C LEU A 93 21.50 1.00 -4.82
N LYS A 94 20.59 0.26 -4.18
CA LYS A 94 20.66 -1.18 -3.99
C LYS A 94 19.41 -1.85 -4.54
N ILE A 95 19.59 -2.97 -5.22
CA ILE A 95 18.49 -3.81 -5.68
C ILE A 95 18.26 -4.91 -4.64
N ARG A 96 17.00 -5.12 -4.27
CA ARG A 96 16.55 -6.21 -3.41
C ARG A 96 15.42 -6.98 -4.09
N TYR A 97 15.42 -8.29 -3.91
CA TYR A 97 14.29 -9.14 -4.25
C TYR A 97 13.46 -9.33 -2.98
N GLU A 98 12.24 -8.82 -2.97
CA GLU A 98 11.36 -8.81 -1.81
C GLU A 98 9.92 -8.99 -2.27
N ARG A 99 9.34 -10.16 -1.97
CA ARG A 99 7.97 -10.48 -2.37
C ARG A 99 6.99 -9.73 -1.48
N LEU A 100 6.32 -8.72 -2.05
CA LEU A 100 5.19 -8.04 -1.41
C LEU A 100 3.90 -8.39 -2.16
N PRO A 101 3.02 -9.22 -1.57
CA PRO A 101 1.73 -9.53 -2.17
C PRO A 101 0.89 -8.27 -2.38
N GLY A 102 0.26 -8.13 -3.55
CA GLY A 102 -0.71 -7.07 -3.80
C GLY A 102 -0.17 -5.77 -4.40
N THR A 103 1.14 -5.64 -4.64
CA THR A 103 1.71 -4.47 -5.34
C THR A 103 2.19 -4.82 -6.75
N GLY A 104 1.61 -4.20 -7.78
CA GLY A 104 2.11 -4.29 -9.16
C GLY A 104 3.36 -3.44 -9.36
N GLY A 105 3.32 -2.20 -8.89
CA GLY A 105 4.43 -1.26 -8.80
C GLY A 105 4.33 -0.43 -7.52
N GLN A 106 5.43 0.26 -7.16
CA GLN A 106 5.42 1.22 -6.07
C GLN A 106 6.59 2.21 -6.18
N CYS A 107 6.30 3.49 -6.33
CA CYS A 107 7.25 4.58 -6.17
C CYS A 107 7.05 5.27 -4.82
N LEU A 108 7.99 5.10 -3.89
CA LEU A 108 7.97 5.80 -2.61
C LEU A 108 8.91 6.99 -2.66
N MET A 109 8.38 8.15 -2.29
CA MET A 109 9.13 9.40 -2.24
C MET A 109 8.79 10.18 -0.98
N ARG A 110 9.82 10.85 -0.44
CA ARG A 110 9.67 11.74 0.70
C ARG A 110 9.21 13.10 0.20
N ALA A 111 8.11 13.60 0.74
CA ALA A 111 7.60 14.93 0.41
C ALA A 111 8.57 16.05 0.86
N PRO A 112 8.54 17.22 0.20
CA PRO A 112 9.12 18.43 0.78
C PRO A 112 8.37 18.83 2.06
N GLU A 113 8.95 19.74 2.84
CA GLU A 113 8.32 20.25 4.06
C GLU A 113 6.90 20.76 3.80
N TYR A 114 6.00 20.43 4.72
CA TYR A 114 4.61 20.80 4.60
C TYR A 114 4.43 22.30 4.85
N VAL A 115 3.87 22.98 3.86
CA VAL A 115 3.42 24.37 4.00
C VAL A 115 1.96 24.43 3.59
N GLU A 116 1.13 24.93 4.50
CA GLU A 116 -0.32 25.00 4.31
C GLU A 116 -0.68 25.75 3.02
N GLY A 117 -1.60 25.18 2.24
CA GLY A 117 -2.04 25.72 0.95
C GLY A 117 -0.99 25.64 -0.18
N LYS A 118 0.24 25.17 0.10
CA LYS A 118 1.35 25.07 -0.86
C LYS A 118 1.87 23.65 -1.06
N PHE A 119 1.23 22.64 -0.48
CA PHE A 119 1.64 21.25 -0.61
C PHE A 119 1.54 20.73 -2.05
N LYS A 120 2.66 20.26 -2.61
CA LYS A 120 2.81 19.91 -4.04
C LYS A 120 2.48 18.44 -4.36
N TYR A 121 1.28 17.99 -4.03
CA TYR A 121 0.88 16.58 -4.21
C TYR A 121 0.36 16.23 -5.61
N LYS A 122 -0.20 17.19 -6.34
CA LYS A 122 -1.00 16.95 -7.57
C LYS A 122 -0.21 16.22 -8.66
N LEU A 123 0.96 16.75 -9.02
CA LEU A 123 1.79 16.17 -10.08
C LEU A 123 2.40 14.84 -9.64
N TYR A 124 2.78 14.71 -8.37
CA TYR A 124 3.25 13.45 -7.82
C TYR A 124 2.20 12.34 -7.97
N LEU A 125 0.95 12.59 -7.56
CA LEU A 125 -0.13 11.58 -7.68
C LEU A 125 -0.55 11.32 -9.12
N LEU A 126 -0.63 12.33 -9.98
CA LEU A 126 -1.06 12.15 -11.37
C LEU A 126 0.06 11.71 -12.31
N GLY A 127 1.30 11.65 -11.83
CA GLY A 127 2.48 11.41 -12.66
C GLY A 127 2.42 10.11 -13.43
N GLY A 128 2.00 9.00 -12.78
CA GLY A 128 1.87 7.71 -13.43
C GLY A 128 0.79 7.68 -14.52
N VAL A 129 -0.38 8.27 -14.25
CA VAL A 129 -1.46 8.43 -15.24
C VAL A 129 -0.96 9.22 -16.46
N ILE A 130 -0.28 10.35 -16.24
CA ILE A 130 0.26 11.20 -17.32
C ILE A 130 1.24 10.39 -18.18
N PHE A 131 2.17 9.67 -17.55
CA PHE A 131 3.17 8.89 -18.28
C PHE A 131 2.55 7.75 -19.08
N ASN A 132 1.60 6.99 -18.52
CA ASN A 132 0.92 5.96 -19.30
C ASN A 132 0.24 6.54 -20.54
N ILE A 133 -0.49 7.66 -20.41
CA ILE A 133 -1.17 8.31 -21.55
C ILE A 133 -0.15 8.76 -22.60
N VAL A 134 0.89 9.49 -22.19
CA VAL A 134 1.89 10.05 -23.10
C VAL A 134 2.64 8.93 -23.83
N PHE A 135 3.15 7.93 -23.12
CA PHE A 135 3.88 6.83 -23.75
C PHE A 135 2.98 5.95 -24.62
N SER A 136 1.70 5.76 -24.26
CA SER A 136 0.72 5.09 -25.13
C SER A 136 0.53 5.83 -26.45
N ILE A 137 0.35 7.15 -26.42
CA ILE A 137 0.16 7.96 -27.63
C ILE A 137 1.44 7.98 -28.47
N VAL A 138 2.58 8.26 -27.85
CA VAL A 138 3.88 8.39 -28.53
C VAL A 138 4.30 7.06 -29.18
N SER A 139 4.15 5.93 -28.47
CA SER A 139 4.52 4.62 -29.01
C SER A 139 3.72 4.25 -30.27
N TRP A 140 2.42 4.55 -30.29
CA TRP A 140 1.57 4.35 -31.46
C TRP A 140 1.96 5.27 -32.62
N LEU A 141 2.21 6.55 -32.37
CA LEU A 141 2.55 7.52 -33.43
C LEU A 141 3.90 7.24 -34.09
N ILE A 142 4.89 6.76 -33.33
CA ILE A 142 6.23 6.47 -33.86
C ILE A 142 6.24 5.19 -34.70
N LEU A 143 5.58 4.12 -34.23
CA LEU A 143 5.61 2.83 -34.89
C LEU A 143 4.24 2.14 -34.81
N PRO A 144 3.28 2.51 -35.68
CA PRO A 144 1.97 1.87 -35.72
C PRO A 144 2.10 0.37 -36.04
N SER A 145 1.71 -0.48 -35.09
CA SER A 145 1.74 -1.95 -35.22
C SER A 145 0.77 -2.59 -34.24
N TYR A 146 0.46 -3.88 -34.42
CA TYR A 146 -0.37 -4.63 -33.46
C TYR A 146 0.23 -4.62 -32.04
N TYR A 147 1.56 -4.63 -31.93
CA TYR A 147 2.27 -4.65 -30.64
C TYR A 147 2.23 -3.29 -29.93
N THR A 148 2.41 -2.18 -30.66
CA THR A 148 2.30 -0.83 -30.09
C THR A 148 0.87 -0.44 -29.82
N LEU A 149 -0.11 -0.94 -30.60
CA LEU A 149 -1.52 -0.82 -30.25
C LEU A 149 -1.81 -1.54 -28.93
N LEU A 150 -1.35 -2.78 -28.77
CA LEU A 150 -1.52 -3.54 -27.53
C LEU A 150 -0.89 -2.82 -26.34
N PHE A 151 0.35 -2.33 -26.50
CA PHE A 151 1.03 -1.51 -25.49
C PHE A 151 0.23 -0.25 -25.13
N ALA A 152 -0.30 0.46 -26.13
CA ALA A 152 -1.07 1.67 -25.92
C ALA A 152 -2.39 1.39 -25.17
N LEU A 153 -3.12 0.34 -25.57
CA LEU A 153 -4.37 -0.07 -24.94
C LEU A 153 -4.17 -0.48 -23.48
N ILE A 154 -3.09 -1.21 -23.17
CA ILE A 154 -2.73 -1.55 -21.79
C ILE A 154 -2.43 -0.27 -21.00
N GLY A 155 -1.63 0.65 -21.55
CA GLY A 155 -1.31 1.91 -20.88
C GLY A 155 -2.54 2.78 -20.62
N PHE A 156 -3.45 2.92 -21.58
CA PHE A 156 -4.71 3.64 -21.35
C PHE A 156 -5.55 2.97 -20.28
N THR A 157 -5.62 1.64 -20.27
CA THR A 157 -6.34 0.88 -19.24
C THR A 157 -5.77 1.18 -17.85
N LEU A 158 -4.44 1.12 -17.68
CA LEU A 158 -3.79 1.45 -16.40
C LEU A 158 -3.97 2.92 -16.01
N ALA A 159 -3.91 3.84 -16.98
CA ALA A 159 -4.17 5.25 -16.75
C ALA A 159 -5.59 5.49 -16.22
N PHE A 160 -6.62 4.89 -16.85
CA PHE A 160 -8.00 5.05 -16.41
C PHE A 160 -8.27 4.39 -15.06
N LEU A 161 -7.73 3.18 -14.83
CA LEU A 161 -7.88 2.48 -13.56
C LEU A 161 -7.25 3.24 -12.39
N ASN A 162 -6.22 4.06 -12.62
CA ASN A 162 -5.61 4.91 -11.61
C ASN A 162 -6.17 6.34 -11.57
N LEU A 163 -6.78 6.84 -12.65
CA LEU A 163 -7.37 8.17 -12.69
C LEU A 163 -8.75 8.22 -12.03
N ILE A 164 -9.58 7.19 -12.23
CA ILE A 164 -10.94 7.14 -11.70
C ILE A 164 -10.87 6.84 -10.19
N PRO A 165 -11.40 7.69 -9.30
CA PRO A 165 -11.33 7.48 -7.85
C PRO A 165 -12.05 6.20 -7.40
N MET A 166 -11.28 5.14 -7.13
CA MET A 166 -11.80 3.82 -6.74
C MET A 166 -10.79 3.09 -5.85
N GLY A 167 -11.26 2.51 -4.73
CA GLY A 167 -10.42 1.72 -3.85
C GLY A 167 -9.14 2.46 -3.42
N PHE A 168 -8.00 1.76 -3.46
CA PHE A 168 -6.68 2.33 -3.18
C PHE A 168 -5.95 2.60 -4.50
N ASN A 169 -6.16 3.78 -5.07
CA ASN A 169 -5.45 4.23 -6.27
C ASN A 169 -5.10 5.73 -6.22
N ASP A 170 -4.34 6.20 -7.21
CA ASP A 170 -3.88 7.59 -7.28
C ASP A 170 -5.04 8.59 -7.34
N GLY A 171 -6.05 8.28 -8.15
CA GLY A 171 -7.23 9.10 -8.35
C GLY A 171 -8.05 9.28 -7.08
N MET A 172 -8.18 8.23 -6.27
CA MET A 172 -8.82 8.29 -4.96
C MET A 172 -7.99 9.12 -3.97
N THR A 173 -6.67 8.94 -3.96
CA THR A 173 -5.76 9.75 -3.14
C THR A 173 -5.87 11.22 -3.51
N PHE A 174 -5.86 11.52 -4.81
CA PHE A 174 -5.99 12.86 -5.35
C PHE A 174 -7.33 13.47 -5.01
N TYR A 175 -8.42 12.71 -5.16
CA TYR A 175 -9.77 13.13 -4.84
C TYR A 175 -9.86 13.55 -3.38
N HIS A 176 -9.43 12.71 -2.44
CA HIS A 176 -9.43 13.03 -1.01
C HIS A 176 -8.56 14.25 -0.69
N ALA A 177 -7.29 14.26 -1.15
CA ALA A 177 -6.39 15.40 -0.93
C ALA A 177 -6.88 16.71 -1.59
N SER A 178 -7.78 16.64 -2.58
CA SER A 178 -8.36 17.84 -3.19
C SER A 178 -9.42 18.52 -2.33
N LYS A 179 -10.06 17.80 -1.39
CA LYS A 179 -11.22 18.29 -0.64
C LYS A 179 -10.88 19.31 0.42
N ASP A 180 -9.86 19.04 1.22
CA ASP A 180 -9.54 19.84 2.40
C ASP A 180 -8.06 19.77 2.76
N GLU A 181 -7.64 20.71 3.60
CA GLU A 181 -6.25 20.86 4.01
C GLU A 181 -5.82 19.78 5.02
N THR A 182 -6.73 19.34 5.89
CA THR A 182 -6.47 18.25 6.86
C THR A 182 -6.04 16.98 6.14
N THR A 183 -6.74 16.59 5.09
CA THR A 183 -6.43 15.40 4.29
C THR A 183 -5.08 15.54 3.56
N ARG A 184 -4.72 16.74 3.10
CA ARG A 184 -3.39 17.00 2.51
C ARG A 184 -2.28 16.83 3.54
N PHE A 185 -2.51 17.32 4.76
CA PHE A 185 -1.56 17.16 5.84
C PHE A 185 -1.42 15.69 6.24
N VAL A 186 -2.52 14.94 6.34
CA VAL A 186 -2.49 13.49 6.60
C VAL A 186 -1.74 12.73 5.50
N LEU A 187 -1.95 13.07 4.22
CA LEU A 187 -1.16 12.50 3.12
C LEU A 187 0.34 12.80 3.28
N TYR A 188 0.71 14.02 3.65
CA TYR A 188 2.10 14.36 3.97
C TYR A 188 2.65 13.51 5.14
N LEU A 189 1.87 13.34 6.21
CA LEU A 189 2.26 12.51 7.35
C LEU A 189 2.49 11.05 6.96
N GLN A 190 1.64 10.47 6.11
CA GLN A 190 1.86 9.12 5.59
C GLN A 190 3.18 9.00 4.83
N LEU A 191 3.51 9.98 3.98
CA LEU A 191 4.76 9.97 3.21
C LEU A 191 5.99 10.10 4.13
N GLU A 192 5.92 10.95 5.15
CA GLU A 192 6.96 11.06 6.16
C GLU A 192 7.06 9.77 7.00
N TYR A 193 5.93 9.20 7.41
CA TYR A 193 5.88 7.96 8.19
C TYR A 193 6.56 6.81 7.43
N VAL A 194 6.20 6.61 6.15
CA VAL A 194 6.84 5.60 5.30
C VAL A 194 8.34 5.88 5.12
N TYR A 195 8.74 7.14 5.01
CA TYR A 195 10.15 7.51 4.97
C TYR A 195 10.89 7.11 6.26
N TYR A 196 10.40 7.49 7.43
CA TYR A 196 11.05 7.14 8.70
C TYR A 196 11.12 5.63 8.90
N GLN A 197 10.05 4.91 8.54
CA GLN A 197 10.06 3.45 8.57
C GLN A 197 11.12 2.83 7.65
N SER A 198 11.32 3.41 6.46
CA SER A 198 12.32 2.93 5.49
C SER A 198 13.75 3.03 6.02
N ILE A 199 14.04 4.00 6.89
CA ILE A 199 15.35 4.22 7.52
C ILE A 199 15.43 3.67 8.95
N GLY A 200 14.47 2.84 9.36
CA GLY A 200 14.53 2.15 10.65
C GLY A 200 14.11 2.98 11.86
N LYS A 201 13.44 4.11 11.64
CA LYS A 201 13.08 5.09 12.67
C LYS A 201 11.55 5.24 12.79
N ASN A 202 11.09 5.81 13.90
CA ASN A 202 9.68 6.12 14.14
C ASN A 202 9.45 7.63 13.97
N LEU A 203 8.46 8.02 13.16
CA LEU A 203 8.13 9.42 12.88
C LEU A 203 7.84 10.22 14.15
N LEU A 204 7.02 9.67 15.06
CA LEU A 204 6.54 10.39 16.25
C LEU A 204 7.65 10.67 17.26
N ILE A 205 8.71 9.85 17.24
CA ILE A 205 9.88 9.99 18.09
C ILE A 205 10.86 11.00 17.50
N GLU A 206 11.04 10.97 16.18
CA GLU A 206 12.01 11.81 15.48
C GLU A 206 11.49 13.24 15.24
N LYS A 207 10.17 13.44 15.28
CA LYS A 207 9.51 14.74 15.12
C LYS A 207 8.39 14.91 16.13
N THR A 208 8.73 15.34 17.35
CA THR A 208 7.76 15.54 18.43
C THR A 208 6.71 16.62 18.09
N GLU A 209 7.09 17.65 17.35
CA GLU A 209 6.18 18.68 16.81
C GLU A 209 5.04 18.12 15.93
N VAL A 210 5.26 16.96 15.30
CA VAL A 210 4.23 16.27 14.51
C VAL A 210 3.17 15.68 15.44
N VAL A 211 3.54 15.22 16.63
CA VAL A 211 2.60 14.66 17.62
C VAL A 211 1.61 15.73 18.08
N GLU A 212 2.11 16.92 18.44
CA GLU A 212 1.27 18.05 18.83
C GLU A 212 0.27 18.40 17.73
N LYS A 213 0.76 18.45 16.49
CA LYS A 213 -0.10 18.74 15.35
C LYS A 213 -1.15 17.65 15.11
N ILE A 214 -0.79 16.37 15.20
CA ILE A 214 -1.74 15.24 15.08
C ILE A 214 -2.86 15.36 16.12
N ASN A 215 -2.51 15.65 17.38
CA ASN A 215 -3.48 15.76 18.47
C ASN A 215 -4.43 16.95 18.31
N SER A 216 -4.03 17.97 17.56
CA SER A 216 -4.87 19.14 17.25
C SER A 216 -5.80 18.94 16.04
N LEU A 217 -5.66 17.85 15.27
CA LEU A 217 -6.45 17.66 14.06
C LEU A 217 -7.89 17.25 14.40
N GLU A 218 -8.86 18.01 13.88
CA GLU A 218 -10.25 17.58 13.84
C GLU A 218 -10.52 16.79 12.55
N ILE A 219 -10.77 15.48 12.69
CA ILE A 219 -11.12 14.61 11.57
C ILE A 219 -12.64 14.61 11.40
N THR A 220 -13.15 15.44 10.48
CA THR A 220 -14.59 15.56 10.21
C THR A 220 -15.10 14.53 9.20
N ASN A 221 -14.23 13.98 8.36
CA ASN A 221 -14.58 13.00 7.33
C ASN A 221 -13.58 11.83 7.35
N THR A 222 -14.08 10.63 7.65
CA THR A 222 -13.24 9.42 7.62
C THR A 222 -13.04 8.93 6.19
N ASN A 223 -11.81 8.53 5.89
CA ASN A 223 -11.40 7.85 4.68
C ASN A 223 -10.11 7.05 4.96
N TYR A 224 -9.60 6.31 3.98
CA TYR A 224 -8.42 5.48 4.19
C TYR A 224 -7.16 6.25 4.57
N LEU A 225 -7.04 7.53 4.18
CA LEU A 225 -5.91 8.36 4.59
C LEU A 225 -6.00 8.65 6.08
N THR A 226 -7.17 9.07 6.55
CA THR A 226 -7.39 9.36 7.98
C THR A 226 -7.35 8.10 8.83
N ASP A 227 -7.77 6.95 8.31
CA ASP A 227 -7.66 5.67 9.04
C ASP A 227 -6.20 5.33 9.35
N SER A 228 -5.30 5.58 8.39
CA SER A 228 -3.85 5.36 8.62
C SER A 228 -3.29 6.19 9.77
N LEU A 229 -3.91 7.34 10.10
CA LEU A 229 -3.45 8.21 11.17
C LEU A 229 -3.59 7.52 12.53
N GLU A 230 -4.65 6.73 12.71
CA GLU A 230 -4.84 5.96 13.93
C GLU A 230 -3.73 4.91 14.08
N PHE A 231 -3.35 4.22 13.00
CA PHE A 231 -2.22 3.28 13.02
C PHE A 231 -0.88 3.98 13.31
N ILE A 232 -0.66 5.19 12.81
CA ILE A 232 0.54 5.98 13.15
C ILE A 232 0.60 6.27 14.66
N LYS A 233 -0.53 6.57 15.31
CA LYS A 233 -0.59 6.77 16.76
C LYS A 233 -0.29 5.47 17.52
N LEU A 234 -0.91 4.36 17.11
CA LEU A 234 -0.67 3.04 17.71
C LEU A 234 0.81 2.63 17.61
N ASP A 235 1.46 2.91 16.48
CA ASP A 235 2.90 2.67 16.30
C ASP A 235 3.79 3.42 17.32
N GLY A 236 3.34 4.58 17.81
CA GLY A 236 4.02 5.33 18.87
C GLY A 236 4.00 4.59 20.21
N LEU A 237 2.84 4.07 20.61
CA LEU A 237 2.68 3.25 21.81
C LEU A 237 3.46 1.92 21.68
N GLU A 238 3.42 1.32 20.49
CA GLU A 238 4.18 0.11 20.17
C GLU A 238 5.69 0.34 20.26
N TYR A 239 6.18 1.50 19.82
CA TYR A 239 7.60 1.83 19.93
C TYR A 239 8.10 1.75 21.38
N PHE A 240 7.33 2.23 22.35
CA PHE A 240 7.69 2.23 23.77
C PHE A 240 7.31 0.96 24.52
N PHE A 241 6.59 0.03 23.90
CA PHE A 241 5.98 -1.13 24.57
C PHE A 241 5.04 -0.74 25.71
N GLU A 242 4.27 0.33 25.50
CA GLU A 242 3.14 0.69 26.38
C GLU A 242 1.96 -0.24 26.13
N PHE A 243 2.13 -1.54 26.42
CA PHE A 243 1.20 -2.59 26.00
C PHE A 243 -0.23 -2.40 26.48
N GLU A 244 -0.41 -1.92 27.71
CA GLU A 244 -1.74 -1.62 28.28
C GLU A 244 -2.47 -0.52 27.49
N ALA A 245 -1.80 0.61 27.27
CA ALA A 245 -2.37 1.71 26.48
C ALA A 245 -2.62 1.27 25.03
N LEU A 246 -1.65 0.58 24.42
CA LEU A 246 -1.76 0.08 23.06
C LEU A 246 -2.91 -0.92 22.91
N TYR A 247 -3.11 -1.82 23.87
CA TYR A 247 -4.25 -2.75 23.91
C TYR A 247 -5.57 -1.99 23.99
N ASN A 248 -5.71 -1.07 24.94
CA ASN A 248 -6.95 -0.32 25.15
C ASN A 248 -7.33 0.50 23.90
N GLU A 249 -6.39 1.25 23.33
CA GLU A 249 -6.64 2.07 22.13
C GLU A 249 -6.90 1.20 20.88
N SER A 250 -6.15 0.11 20.70
CA SER A 250 -6.39 -0.82 19.57
C SER A 250 -7.77 -1.48 19.67
N ARG A 251 -8.18 -1.89 20.87
CA ARG A 251 -9.46 -2.55 21.11
C ARG A 251 -10.62 -1.59 20.91
N LYS A 252 -10.48 -0.36 21.43
CA LYS A 252 -11.43 0.73 21.18
C LYS A 252 -11.60 0.99 19.68
N LEU A 253 -10.49 1.13 18.94
CA LEU A 253 -10.53 1.33 17.50
C LEU A 253 -11.25 0.19 16.76
N TYR A 254 -11.01 -1.06 17.16
CA TYR A 254 -11.66 -2.23 16.55
C TYR A 254 -13.18 -2.26 16.78
N ILE A 255 -13.63 -1.89 17.98
CA ILE A 255 -15.05 -1.89 18.36
C ILE A 255 -15.79 -0.69 17.73
N GLU A 256 -15.20 0.50 17.75
CA GLU A 256 -15.87 1.73 17.34
C GLU A 256 -15.89 1.93 15.81
N ARG A 257 -14.97 1.31 15.06
CA ARG A 257 -14.80 1.54 13.61
C ARG A 257 -15.07 0.28 12.77
N GLU A 258 -16.35 -0.09 12.68
CA GLU A 258 -16.79 -1.18 11.78
C GLU A 258 -16.53 -0.88 10.29
N ASP A 259 -16.43 0.40 9.93
CA ASP A 259 -16.21 0.91 8.57
C ASP A 259 -14.74 0.87 8.12
N LEU A 260 -13.82 0.40 8.97
CA LEU A 260 -12.41 0.22 8.58
C LEU A 260 -12.29 -0.64 7.34
N LEU A 261 -11.37 -0.24 6.46
CA LEU A 261 -11.09 -1.01 5.25
C LEU A 261 -10.61 -2.41 5.64
N PRO A 262 -11.00 -3.45 4.88
CA PRO A 262 -10.68 -4.83 5.22
C PRO A 262 -9.19 -5.08 5.48
N VAL A 263 -8.30 -4.40 4.75
CA VAL A 263 -6.85 -4.51 4.94
C VAL A 263 -6.39 -3.97 6.31
N TYR A 264 -6.94 -2.84 6.75
CA TYR A 264 -6.64 -2.27 8.06
C TYR A 264 -7.25 -3.09 9.19
N LYS A 265 -8.50 -3.55 9.00
CA LYS A 265 -9.17 -4.40 9.99
C LYS A 265 -8.35 -5.67 10.27
N VAL A 266 -7.85 -6.34 9.24
CA VAL A 266 -7.04 -7.56 9.40
C VAL A 266 -5.72 -7.31 10.14
N GLU A 267 -5.02 -6.21 9.85
CA GLU A 267 -3.79 -5.88 10.60
C GLU A 267 -4.09 -5.48 12.06
N LEU A 268 -5.20 -4.77 12.32
CA LEU A 268 -5.63 -4.43 13.68
C LEU A 268 -6.00 -5.68 14.48
N MET A 269 -6.70 -6.64 13.87
CA MET A 269 -7.00 -7.93 14.49
C MET A 269 -5.72 -8.71 14.83
N ALA A 270 -4.74 -8.71 13.93
CA ALA A 270 -3.45 -9.37 14.15
C ALA A 270 -2.67 -8.74 15.32
N LEU A 271 -2.69 -7.41 15.41
CA LEU A 271 -2.13 -6.67 16.54
C LEU A 271 -2.88 -7.00 17.84
N LEU A 272 -4.21 -7.05 17.82
CA LEU A 272 -5.03 -7.39 18.98
C LEU A 272 -4.79 -8.81 19.49
N VAL A 273 -4.63 -9.81 18.62
CA VAL A 273 -4.23 -11.17 19.07
C VAL A 273 -2.95 -11.10 19.88
N LYS A 274 -1.91 -10.41 19.38
CA LYS A 274 -0.64 -10.24 20.09
C LYS A 274 -0.83 -9.54 21.44
N LEU A 275 -1.59 -8.45 21.48
CA LEU A 275 -1.78 -7.64 22.69
C LEU A 275 -2.64 -8.34 23.74
N ILE A 276 -3.74 -8.96 23.34
CA ILE A 276 -4.60 -9.75 24.22
C ILE A 276 -3.78 -10.85 24.89
N SER A 277 -2.98 -11.59 24.11
CA SER A 277 -2.09 -12.62 24.65
C SER A 277 -1.00 -12.08 25.60
N LEU A 278 -0.59 -10.82 25.50
CA LEU A 278 0.41 -10.22 26.40
C LEU A 278 -0.19 -9.63 27.67
N VAL A 279 -1.37 -9.03 27.56
CA VAL A 279 -1.90 -8.09 28.54
C VAL A 279 -3.14 -8.63 29.24
N ASN A 280 -4.06 -9.23 28.49
CA ASN A 280 -5.35 -9.67 29.01
C ASN A 280 -5.81 -11.00 28.36
N PRO A 281 -5.15 -12.15 28.66
CA PRO A 281 -5.45 -13.46 28.06
C PRO A 281 -6.92 -13.91 28.11
N GLU A 282 -7.70 -13.37 29.06
CA GLU A 282 -9.10 -13.73 29.31
C GLU A 282 -10.11 -12.89 28.47
N ASP A 283 -9.65 -11.98 27.61
CA ASP A 283 -10.55 -11.18 26.75
C ASP A 283 -11.27 -12.08 25.73
N GLU A 284 -12.59 -12.18 25.87
CA GLU A 284 -13.47 -12.99 25.02
C GLU A 284 -13.34 -12.66 23.52
N LEU A 285 -12.90 -11.42 23.19
CA LEU A 285 -12.64 -11.01 21.82
C LEU A 285 -11.62 -11.93 21.11
N LEU A 286 -10.68 -12.53 21.84
CA LEU A 286 -9.66 -13.40 21.25
C LEU A 286 -10.27 -14.57 20.46
N GLU A 287 -11.32 -15.20 20.98
CA GLU A 287 -11.95 -16.34 20.33
C GLU A 287 -12.60 -15.93 19.01
N GLU A 288 -13.26 -14.77 18.98
CA GLU A 288 -13.83 -14.18 17.76
C GLU A 288 -12.71 -13.95 16.73
N LEU A 289 -11.63 -13.27 17.12
CA LEU A 289 -10.52 -12.93 16.24
C LEU A 289 -9.86 -14.18 15.66
N MET A 290 -9.55 -15.16 16.51
CA MET A 290 -8.89 -16.40 16.12
C MET A 290 -9.77 -17.28 15.23
N ASN A 291 -11.09 -17.05 15.19
CA ASN A 291 -12.02 -17.74 14.30
C ASN A 291 -12.21 -17.09 12.94
N ASP A 292 -11.85 -15.82 12.78
CA ASP A 292 -12.00 -15.09 11.53
C ASP A 292 -11.18 -15.67 10.37
N LYS A 293 -11.82 -15.76 9.19
CA LYS A 293 -11.21 -16.39 8.01
C LYS A 293 -10.09 -15.55 7.40
N SER A 294 -10.23 -14.23 7.41
CA SER A 294 -9.26 -13.32 6.82
C SER A 294 -7.99 -13.21 7.68
N LEU A 295 -8.14 -13.20 9.01
CA LEU A 295 -7.01 -13.27 9.93
C LEU A 295 -6.26 -14.61 9.80
N LYS A 296 -6.97 -15.74 9.70
CA LYS A 296 -6.35 -17.05 9.45
C LYS A 296 -5.50 -17.09 8.18
N VAL A 297 -5.88 -16.33 7.14
CA VAL A 297 -5.05 -16.20 5.93
C VAL A 297 -3.82 -15.34 6.21
N ARG A 298 -3.98 -14.22 6.91
CA ARG A 298 -2.87 -13.34 7.31
C ARG A 298 -1.82 -14.04 8.16
N LEU A 299 -2.24 -14.88 9.12
CA LEU A 299 -1.36 -15.65 10.01
C LEU A 299 -0.64 -16.82 9.32
N LYS A 300 -0.88 -17.08 8.03
CA LYS A 300 -0.10 -18.05 7.22
C LYS A 300 1.10 -17.42 6.52
N GLN A 301 1.24 -16.09 6.55
CA GLN A 301 2.34 -15.41 5.88
C GLN A 301 3.68 -15.73 6.54
N LYS A 302 4.69 -16.03 5.71
CA LYS A 302 6.06 -16.39 6.16
C LYS A 302 6.93 -15.14 6.37
N ASN A 303 6.62 -14.36 7.39
CA ASN A 303 7.31 -13.12 7.77
C ASN A 303 7.54 -13.07 9.30
N PRO A 304 8.42 -12.19 9.81
CA PRO A 304 8.72 -12.13 11.24
C PRO A 304 7.51 -11.69 12.09
N GLN A 305 6.66 -10.79 11.58
CA GLN A 305 5.48 -10.30 12.32
C GLN A 305 4.54 -11.44 12.70
N THR A 306 4.20 -12.30 11.74
CA THR A 306 3.36 -13.48 11.98
C THR A 306 3.98 -14.40 13.01
N LYS A 307 5.31 -14.60 12.95
CA LYS A 307 6.00 -15.49 13.88
C LYS A 307 6.00 -14.94 15.30
N ASN A 308 6.20 -13.64 15.48
CA ASN A 308 6.08 -12.99 16.78
C ASN A 308 4.64 -13.04 17.32
N ILE A 309 3.62 -12.74 16.51
CA ILE A 309 2.21 -12.85 16.94
C ILE A 309 1.91 -14.26 17.44
N LEU A 310 2.31 -15.29 16.68
CA LEU A 310 2.09 -16.68 17.07
C LEU A 310 2.91 -17.06 18.30
N ALA A 311 4.17 -16.63 18.41
CA ALA A 311 5.01 -16.90 19.59
C ALA A 311 4.36 -16.33 20.86
N THR A 312 3.88 -15.09 20.77
CA THR A 312 3.16 -14.42 21.86
C THR A 312 1.88 -15.15 22.23
N TYR A 313 1.12 -15.65 21.26
CA TYR A 313 -0.08 -16.45 21.51
C TYR A 313 0.25 -17.80 22.17
N GLU A 314 1.25 -18.53 21.70
CA GLU A 314 1.65 -19.82 22.31
C GLU A 314 2.13 -19.62 23.75
N TRP A 315 2.89 -18.56 24.01
CA TRP A 315 3.34 -18.21 25.36
C TRP A 315 2.18 -17.78 26.28
N GLY A 316 1.40 -16.78 25.86
CA GLY A 316 0.43 -16.13 26.74
C GLY A 316 -0.93 -16.83 26.87
N ILE A 317 -1.28 -17.69 25.91
CA ILE A 317 -2.59 -18.39 25.87
C ILE A 317 -2.45 -19.91 26.00
N LYS A 318 -1.42 -20.50 25.37
CA LYS A 318 -1.19 -21.95 25.42
C LYS A 318 -0.21 -22.35 26.51
N PHE A 319 0.50 -21.40 27.11
CA PHE A 319 1.56 -21.65 28.09
C PHE A 319 2.59 -22.66 27.57
N ASP A 320 2.90 -22.58 26.27
CA ASP A 320 3.85 -23.45 25.55
C ASP A 320 5.13 -22.66 25.23
N ASP A 321 6.03 -22.63 26.20
CA ASP A 321 7.32 -21.93 26.12
C ASP A 321 8.23 -22.49 25.03
N GLU A 322 8.27 -23.81 24.86
CA GLU A 322 9.12 -24.48 23.86
C GLU A 322 8.72 -24.03 22.45
N LYS A 323 7.43 -24.09 22.14
CA LYS A 323 6.91 -23.67 20.85
C LYS A 323 7.04 -22.17 20.62
N ALA A 324 6.85 -21.35 21.67
CA ALA A 324 7.10 -19.92 21.59
C ALA A 324 8.57 -19.63 21.25
N MET A 325 9.53 -20.29 21.89
CA MET A 325 10.97 -20.16 21.58
C MET A 325 11.32 -20.58 20.15
N ILE A 326 10.74 -21.68 19.65
CA ILE A 326 10.90 -22.10 18.25
C ILE A 326 10.43 -21.00 17.30
N LEU A 327 9.26 -20.40 17.56
CA LEU A 327 8.71 -19.34 16.72
C LEU A 327 9.53 -18.04 16.78
N ILE A 328 10.09 -17.69 17.94
CA ILE A 328 11.05 -16.58 18.09
C ILE A 328 12.28 -16.79 17.19
N GLU A 329 12.86 -17.99 17.21
CA GLU A 329 14.01 -18.32 16.36
C GLU A 329 13.66 -18.30 14.87
N GLU A 330 12.46 -18.75 14.50
CA GLU A 330 11.96 -18.60 13.13
C GLU A 330 11.77 -17.13 12.72
N ALA A 331 11.27 -16.27 13.62
CA ALA A 331 11.15 -14.84 13.35
C ALA A 331 12.52 -14.21 13.07
N ARG A 332 13.53 -14.52 13.89
CA ARG A 332 14.92 -14.07 13.70
C ARG A 332 15.50 -14.49 12.35
N LYS A 333 15.26 -15.73 11.92
CA LYS A 333 15.67 -16.24 10.59
C LYS A 333 14.97 -15.52 9.44
N LEU A 334 13.74 -15.04 9.66
CA LEU A 334 12.93 -14.35 8.66
C LEU A 334 13.05 -12.81 8.71
N LYS A 335 13.92 -12.22 9.55
CA LYS A 335 14.02 -10.76 9.75
C LYS A 335 14.09 -9.94 8.44
N ASN A 336 14.82 -10.44 7.43
CA ASN A 336 15.00 -9.76 6.15
C ASN A 336 13.73 -9.76 5.26
N LYS A 337 12.67 -10.46 5.67
CA LYS A 337 11.34 -10.44 5.03
C LYS A 337 10.39 -9.43 5.65
N ALA A 338 10.84 -8.66 6.63
CA ALA A 338 10.09 -7.48 7.07
C ALA A 338 9.97 -6.46 5.92
N PRO A 339 8.84 -5.75 5.81
CA PRO A 339 8.56 -4.84 4.68
C PRO A 339 9.46 -3.61 4.65
N ASN A 340 10.00 -3.21 5.80
CA ASN A 340 10.91 -2.09 5.97
C ASN A 340 11.82 -2.31 7.20
N LEU A 341 12.82 -1.44 7.34
CA LEU A 341 13.83 -1.56 8.39
C LEU A 341 13.24 -1.32 9.79
N TYR A 342 12.25 -0.44 9.92
CA TYR A 342 11.61 -0.17 11.21
C TYR A 342 10.87 -1.41 11.72
N VAL A 343 10.06 -2.04 10.86
CA VAL A 343 9.37 -3.29 11.20
C VAL A 343 10.37 -4.39 11.52
N GLN A 344 11.47 -4.50 10.77
CA GLN A 344 12.53 -5.45 11.13
C GLN A 344 13.03 -5.21 12.57
N ASN A 345 13.30 -3.95 12.94
CA ASN A 345 13.84 -3.60 14.24
C ASN A 345 12.83 -3.83 15.37
N ILE A 346 11.56 -3.45 15.19
CA ILE A 346 10.53 -3.64 16.21
C ILE A 346 10.24 -5.13 16.43
N GLU A 347 10.22 -5.95 15.37
CA GLU A 347 10.02 -7.39 15.50
C GLU A 347 11.18 -8.07 16.23
N MET A 348 12.42 -7.62 16.02
CA MET A 348 13.57 -8.13 16.80
C MET A 348 13.50 -7.67 18.26
N LYS A 349 13.01 -6.46 18.52
CA LYS A 349 12.74 -5.98 19.88
C LYS A 349 11.70 -6.86 20.58
N TYR A 350 10.64 -7.26 19.87
CA TYR A 350 9.62 -8.21 20.37
C TYR A 350 10.21 -9.58 20.67
N CYS A 351 11.01 -10.15 19.76
CA CYS A 351 11.70 -11.42 19.99
C CYS A 351 12.49 -11.41 21.30
N ASN A 352 13.30 -10.36 21.50
CA ASN A 352 14.13 -10.23 22.71
C ASN A 352 13.28 -10.02 23.97
N TYR A 353 12.18 -9.27 23.87
CA TYR A 353 11.27 -9.07 24.99
C TYR A 353 10.61 -10.39 25.43
N LEU A 354 10.08 -11.16 24.47
CA LEU A 354 9.38 -12.41 24.75
C LEU A 354 10.33 -13.50 25.25
N GLU A 355 11.51 -13.63 24.65
CA GLU A 355 12.56 -14.55 25.13
C GLU A 355 12.93 -14.26 26.59
N ASN A 356 13.12 -12.99 26.95
CA ASN A 356 13.40 -12.60 28.33
C ASN A 356 12.23 -12.85 29.30
N LYS A 357 10.99 -12.95 28.80
CA LYS A 357 9.82 -13.31 29.60
C LYS A 357 9.72 -14.82 29.82
N ILE A 358 10.10 -15.63 28.82
CA ILE A 358 10.09 -17.09 28.89
C ILE A 358 11.22 -17.61 29.80
N LEU A 359 12.39 -16.98 29.75
CA LEU A 359 13.56 -17.42 30.52
C LEU A 359 13.55 -16.99 32.01
N LYS A 360 12.56 -16.18 32.42
CA LYS A 360 12.38 -15.75 33.81
C LYS A 360 11.31 -16.59 34.48
#